data_AF-A0AA43KAA8-F1
#
_entry.id   AF-A0AA43KAA8-F1
#
_cell.length_a   1.000
_cell.length_b   1.000
_cell.length_c   1.000
_cell.angle_alpha   90.00
_cell.angle_beta   90.00
_cell.angle_gamma   90.00
#
_symmetry.space_group_name_H-M   'P 1'
#
loop_
_entity.id
_entity.type
_entity.pdbx_description
1 polymer ?
#
loop_
_entity_poly.entity_id
_entity_poly.type
_entity_poly.pdbx_seq_one_letter_code
_entity_poly.pdbx_strand_id
1 'polypeptide(L)'
;MNSKKKLIEVALPLEAINRESVREKSIRHGHPSTLHLWWARRPLAVCRAVLFASLVDDPSSHPDKFNKEEEQDKERQRLLDIIGKIITVEKKGKTEQTVKGLVSWDPDNHQEVMTTAQKEIARCLAWSRNETPPSTREEITAYLQKYAPPVYDPFCGGGSIPLAAQGLGLAAHGSDINPVAVLITKALVEIPPKFKHLAPVNPDSQNKLKTAQWYNSQGLAEDVRYYGQWMRKQAIQRIGKLYPQVNLPPEHGNGSATVIAWLWGRTVKCPNPGCGAQMPLVSSFKLSTKKGKEAWAEPVINRSQQPPVITFQVKTGQGEAPEGTMNRKGAVCICCHTPVPFDHIRQEGKAGRMTAQLMAIVAEGQKQRVYISPDDDHVQVAWSAQPQWKPE
;
A
#
# COMPACT_ATOMS: atom_id res chain seq x y z
N MET A 1 29.24 8.40 -33.05
CA MET A 1 28.97 7.01 -32.64
C MET A 1 27.48 6.78 -32.77
N ASN A 2 27.02 5.93 -33.68
CA ASN A 2 25.61 5.56 -33.69
C ASN A 2 25.31 4.81 -32.38
N SER A 3 24.40 5.34 -31.58
CA SER A 3 23.90 4.67 -30.39
C SER A 3 23.29 3.32 -30.81
N LYS A 4 23.61 2.24 -30.10
CA LYS A 4 22.91 0.96 -30.28
C LYS A 4 21.46 1.16 -29.88
N LYS A 5 20.52 0.74 -30.74
CA LYS A 5 19.09 0.77 -30.41
C LYS A 5 18.82 -0.21 -29.28
N LYS A 6 18.11 0.26 -28.26
CA LYS A 6 17.64 -0.54 -27.13
C LYS A 6 16.27 -1.12 -27.43
N LEU A 7 15.94 -2.22 -26.75
CA LEU A 7 14.66 -2.89 -26.93
C LEU A 7 13.47 -1.95 -26.64
N ILE A 8 13.62 -1.05 -25.64
CA ILE A 8 12.60 -0.04 -25.28
C ILE A 8 12.28 0.94 -26.43
N GLU A 9 13.20 1.17 -27.35
CA GLU A 9 13.01 2.06 -28.51
C GLU A 9 12.27 1.39 -29.66
N VAL A 10 12.13 0.05 -29.62
CA VAL A 10 11.60 -0.75 -30.72
C VAL A 10 10.30 -1.46 -30.34
N ALA A 11 10.30 -2.23 -29.25
CA ALA A 11 9.15 -3.04 -28.87
C ALA A 11 9.09 -3.35 -27.37
N LEU A 12 7.86 -3.42 -26.85
CA LEU A 12 7.55 -3.90 -25.50
C LEU A 12 6.27 -4.76 -25.54
N PRO A 13 6.15 -5.82 -24.73
CA PRO A 13 4.94 -6.63 -24.65
C PRO A 13 3.87 -5.90 -23.79
N LEU A 14 3.31 -4.82 -24.34
CA LEU A 14 2.40 -3.91 -23.62
C LEU A 14 1.19 -4.63 -23.03
N GLU A 15 0.64 -5.62 -23.73
CA GLU A 15 -0.50 -6.39 -23.22
C GLU A 15 -0.15 -7.13 -21.93
N ALA A 16 1.00 -7.82 -21.90
CA ALA A 16 1.48 -8.54 -20.72
C ALA A 16 1.79 -7.58 -19.56
N ILE A 17 2.46 -6.46 -19.85
CA ILE A 17 2.79 -5.42 -18.86
C ILE A 17 1.53 -4.83 -18.23
N ASN A 18 0.54 -4.46 -19.06
CA ASN A 18 -0.71 -3.85 -18.60
C ASN A 18 -1.52 -4.82 -17.74
N ARG A 19 -1.60 -6.09 -18.15
CA ARG A 19 -2.33 -7.13 -17.41
C ARG A 19 -1.76 -7.34 -16.02
N GLU A 20 -0.45 -7.51 -15.89
CA GLU A 20 0.19 -7.69 -14.59
C GLU A 20 0.13 -6.40 -13.75
N SER A 21 0.22 -5.22 -14.37
CA SER A 21 0.07 -3.94 -13.65
C SER A 21 -1.32 -3.78 -13.02
N VAL A 22 -2.38 -4.27 -13.68
CA VAL A 22 -3.73 -4.29 -13.13
C VAL A 22 -3.84 -5.35 -12.02
N ARG A 23 -3.33 -6.56 -12.27
CA ARG A 23 -3.32 -7.66 -11.29
C ARG A 23 -2.60 -7.27 -10.00
N GLU A 24 -1.49 -6.54 -10.08
CA GLU A 24 -0.70 -6.11 -8.93
C GLU A 24 -1.53 -5.29 -7.92
N LYS A 25 -2.55 -4.55 -8.37
CA LYS A 25 -3.46 -3.77 -7.51
C LYS A 25 -4.39 -4.63 -6.65
N SER A 26 -4.65 -5.87 -7.07
CA SER A 26 -5.53 -6.81 -6.35
C SER A 26 -4.77 -7.80 -5.47
N ILE A 27 -3.44 -7.84 -5.52
CA ILE A 27 -2.64 -8.69 -4.64
C ILE A 27 -2.75 -8.18 -3.20
N ARG A 28 -3.11 -9.08 -2.28
CA ARG A 28 -3.32 -8.77 -0.85
C ARG A 28 -2.31 -9.42 0.09
N HIS A 29 -1.47 -10.32 -0.40
CA HIS A 29 -0.46 -11.02 0.39
C HIS A 29 0.84 -11.17 -0.40
N GLY A 30 1.97 -11.08 0.31
CA GLY A 30 3.29 -11.41 -0.24
C GLY A 30 3.82 -10.45 -1.32
N HIS A 31 3.18 -9.29 -1.53
CA HIS A 31 3.64 -8.26 -2.47
C HIS A 31 4.14 -7.04 -1.70
N PRO A 32 5.20 -6.32 -2.15
CA PRO A 32 5.68 -5.12 -1.48
C PRO A 32 4.62 -4.04 -1.16
N SER A 33 3.50 -3.98 -1.90
CA SER A 33 2.39 -3.04 -1.62
C SER A 33 1.68 -3.31 -0.31
N THR A 34 1.77 -4.55 0.18
CA THR A 34 1.08 -4.96 1.40
C THR A 34 1.90 -4.61 2.65
N LEU A 35 3.15 -4.18 2.49
CA LEU A 35 3.97 -3.68 3.60
C LEU A 35 3.48 -2.29 4.05
N HIS A 36 3.26 -1.39 3.09
CA HIS A 36 2.67 -0.08 3.33
C HIS A 36 1.98 0.44 2.06
N LEU A 37 0.81 1.06 2.21
CA LEU A 37 0.09 1.66 1.09
C LEU A 37 0.74 3.00 0.71
N TRP A 38 1.41 3.06 -0.43
CA TRP A 38 1.91 4.31 -1.00
C TRP A 38 0.99 4.78 -2.14
N TRP A 39 0.46 6.00 -2.04
CA TRP A 39 -0.60 6.51 -2.93
C TRP A 39 -0.18 6.64 -4.40
N ALA A 40 1.10 6.87 -4.67
CA ALA A 40 1.64 7.06 -6.03
C ALA A 40 2.61 5.93 -6.42
N ARG A 41 2.32 4.69 -6.00
CA ARG A 41 3.25 3.58 -6.27
C ARG A 41 3.23 3.17 -7.75
N ARG A 42 4.40 3.19 -8.39
CA ARG A 42 4.59 2.64 -9.74
C ARG A 42 4.47 1.11 -9.72
N PRO A 43 3.71 0.48 -10.64
CA PRO A 43 3.65 -0.97 -10.73
C PRO A 43 5.04 -1.57 -10.93
N LEU A 44 5.35 -2.61 -10.17
CA LEU A 44 6.65 -3.28 -10.25
C LEU A 44 6.83 -3.97 -11.60
N ALA A 45 5.74 -4.48 -12.19
CA ALA A 45 5.70 -5.02 -13.55
C ALA A 45 6.33 -4.05 -14.57
N VAL A 46 5.85 -2.80 -14.59
CA VAL A 46 6.37 -1.74 -15.48
C VAL A 46 7.84 -1.42 -15.19
N CYS A 47 8.19 -1.27 -13.91
CA CYS A 47 9.55 -0.90 -13.51
C CYS A 47 10.56 -1.93 -14.01
N ARG A 48 10.27 -3.22 -13.85
CA ARG A 48 11.16 -4.29 -14.32
C ARG A 48 11.27 -4.32 -15.84
N ALA A 49 10.14 -4.21 -16.56
CA ALA A 49 10.14 -4.21 -18.03
C ALA A 49 10.96 -3.06 -18.61
N VAL A 50 10.74 -1.83 -18.11
CA VAL A 50 11.43 -0.63 -18.59
C VAL A 50 12.92 -0.69 -18.30
N LEU A 51 13.32 -1.09 -17.08
CA LEU A 51 14.74 -1.21 -16.72
C LEU A 51 15.45 -2.25 -17.59
N PHE A 52 14.85 -3.43 -17.77
CA PHE A 52 15.41 -4.47 -18.62
C PHE A 52 15.54 -4.00 -20.08
N ALA A 53 14.46 -3.47 -20.66
CA ALA A 53 14.43 -3.04 -22.05
C ALA A 53 15.32 -1.82 -22.34
N SER A 54 15.68 -1.04 -21.32
CA SER A 54 16.65 0.07 -21.44
C SER A 54 18.10 -0.41 -21.51
N LEU A 55 18.39 -1.61 -21.00
CA LEU A 55 19.75 -2.16 -20.95
C LEU A 55 20.02 -3.17 -22.06
N VAL A 56 18.99 -3.87 -22.52
CA VAL A 56 19.08 -4.87 -23.58
C VAL A 56 19.04 -4.21 -24.95
N ASP A 57 20.00 -4.55 -25.80
CA ASP A 57 20.07 -4.08 -27.18
C ASP A 57 19.00 -4.76 -28.03
N ASP A 58 18.41 -4.02 -28.97
CA ASP A 58 17.63 -4.64 -30.04
C ASP A 58 18.57 -5.46 -30.96
N PRO A 59 18.14 -6.64 -31.46
CA PRO A 59 18.97 -7.47 -32.35
C PRO A 59 19.44 -6.75 -33.61
N SER A 60 18.71 -5.74 -34.11
CA SER A 60 19.13 -4.91 -35.25
C SER A 60 20.42 -4.11 -34.98
N SER A 61 20.82 -3.97 -33.72
CA SER A 61 22.08 -3.33 -33.32
C SER A 61 23.30 -4.25 -33.40
N HIS A 62 23.11 -5.53 -33.73
CA HIS A 62 24.18 -6.53 -33.86
C HIS A 62 24.07 -7.27 -35.20
N PRO A 63 24.29 -6.58 -36.35
CA PRO A 63 24.16 -7.18 -37.68
C PRO A 63 25.21 -8.27 -37.96
N ASP A 64 26.31 -8.27 -37.20
CA ASP A 64 27.33 -9.33 -37.21
C ASP A 64 26.83 -10.64 -36.59
N LYS A 65 25.77 -10.57 -35.77
CA LYS A 65 25.16 -11.72 -35.08
C LYS A 65 23.79 -12.09 -35.64
N PHE A 66 23.03 -11.10 -36.12
CA PHE A 66 21.69 -11.25 -36.67
C PHE A 66 21.62 -10.52 -38.02
N ASN A 67 22.07 -11.20 -39.07
CA ASN A 67 22.26 -10.58 -40.38
C ASN A 67 20.97 -10.51 -41.21
N LYS A 68 19.93 -11.28 -40.83
CA LYS A 68 18.61 -11.31 -41.49
C LYS A 68 17.53 -10.75 -40.58
N GLU A 69 16.55 -10.08 -41.18
CA GLU A 69 15.38 -9.54 -40.48
C GLU A 69 14.61 -10.63 -39.71
N GLU A 70 14.43 -11.81 -40.30
CA GLU A 70 13.77 -12.95 -39.63
C GLU A 70 14.51 -13.41 -38.36
N GLU A 71 15.85 -13.38 -38.36
CA GLU A 71 16.66 -13.71 -37.17
C GLU A 71 16.54 -12.63 -36.10
N GLN A 72 16.49 -11.36 -36.51
CA GLN A 72 16.27 -10.23 -35.61
C GLN A 72 14.88 -10.30 -34.97
N ASP A 73 13.85 -10.62 -35.73
CA ASP A 73 12.47 -10.76 -35.24
C ASP A 73 12.33 -11.92 -34.26
N LYS A 74 12.94 -13.08 -34.58
CA LYS A 74 12.94 -14.25 -33.70
C LYS A 74 13.65 -13.96 -32.38
N GLU A 75 14.82 -13.33 -32.43
CA GLU A 75 15.54 -12.94 -31.21
C GLU A 75 14.78 -11.86 -30.42
N ARG A 76 14.19 -10.87 -31.10
CA ARG A 76 13.37 -9.84 -30.45
C ARG A 76 12.20 -10.48 -29.73
N GLN A 77 11.50 -11.42 -30.36
CA GLN A 77 10.40 -12.14 -29.72
C GLN A 77 10.87 -12.93 -28.48
N ARG A 78 12.06 -13.56 -28.52
CA ARG A 78 12.65 -14.20 -27.33
C ARG A 78 12.89 -13.20 -26.20
N LEU A 79 13.40 -12.00 -26.51
CA LEU A 79 13.62 -10.94 -25.53
C LEU A 79 12.30 -10.41 -24.95
N LEU A 80 11.26 -10.26 -25.77
CA LEU A 80 9.92 -9.88 -25.32
C LEU A 80 9.30 -10.96 -24.43
N ASP A 81 9.51 -12.24 -24.73
CA ASP A 81 9.05 -13.37 -23.92
C ASP A 81 9.73 -13.40 -22.53
N ILE A 82 10.99 -12.93 -22.40
CA ILE A 82 11.65 -12.73 -21.09
C ILE A 82 10.92 -11.67 -20.28
N ILE A 83 10.54 -10.56 -20.92
CA ILE A 83 9.79 -9.48 -20.25
C ILE A 83 8.43 -10.02 -19.81
N GLY A 84 7.64 -10.59 -20.72
CA GLY A 84 6.30 -11.07 -20.43
C GLY A 84 5.68 -11.84 -21.58
N LYS A 85 5.34 -13.10 -21.34
CA LYS A 85 4.59 -13.96 -22.26
C LYS A 85 3.23 -14.30 -21.67
N ILE A 86 2.18 -14.07 -22.46
CA ILE A 86 0.83 -14.52 -22.13
C ILE A 86 0.73 -16.01 -22.48
N ILE A 87 0.37 -16.82 -21.49
CA ILE A 87 0.14 -18.25 -21.65
C ILE A 87 -1.32 -18.57 -21.32
N THR A 88 -1.87 -19.52 -22.05
CA THR A 88 -3.22 -20.03 -21.79
C THR A 88 -3.10 -21.30 -20.97
N VAL A 89 -3.79 -21.33 -19.82
CA VAL A 89 -3.80 -22.46 -18.89
C VAL A 89 -5.23 -22.96 -18.74
N GLU A 90 -5.42 -24.27 -18.82
CA GLU A 90 -6.70 -24.90 -18.50
C GLU A 90 -6.74 -25.24 -17.01
N LYS A 91 -7.73 -24.68 -16.30
CA LYS A 91 -7.93 -24.94 -14.88
C LYS A 91 -9.40 -25.24 -14.61
N LYS A 92 -9.68 -26.47 -14.18
CA LYS A 92 -11.05 -26.94 -13.85
C LYS A 92 -12.05 -26.73 -15.00
N GLY A 93 -11.67 -27.06 -16.24
CA GLY A 93 -12.52 -26.91 -17.42
C GLY A 93 -12.75 -25.46 -17.88
N LYS A 94 -11.99 -24.50 -17.35
CA LYS A 94 -11.99 -23.10 -17.81
C LYS A 94 -10.62 -22.73 -18.33
N THR A 95 -10.62 -22.06 -19.48
CA THR A 95 -9.43 -21.47 -20.09
C THR A 95 -9.15 -20.13 -19.43
N GLU A 96 -7.99 -19.98 -18.80
CA GLU A 96 -7.53 -18.74 -18.17
C GLU A 96 -6.19 -18.32 -18.76
N GLN A 97 -6.04 -17.06 -19.10
CA GLN A 97 -4.77 -16.53 -19.59
C GLN A 97 -3.98 -15.91 -18.44
N THR A 98 -2.72 -16.33 -18.27
CA THR A 98 -1.81 -15.84 -17.24
C THR A 98 -0.53 -15.31 -17.88
N VAL A 99 0.21 -14.44 -17.18
CA VAL A 99 1.49 -13.91 -17.67
C VAL A 99 2.65 -14.57 -16.94
N LYS A 100 3.64 -15.02 -17.69
CA LYS A 100 4.95 -15.46 -17.19
C LYS A 100 6.05 -14.52 -17.66
N GLY A 101 7.17 -14.50 -16.97
CA GLY A 101 8.30 -13.61 -17.27
C GLY A 101 8.49 -12.53 -16.21
N LEU A 102 9.37 -11.58 -16.52
CA LEU A 102 9.86 -10.57 -15.58
C LEU A 102 8.74 -9.70 -14.97
N VAL A 103 7.71 -9.40 -15.75
CA VAL A 103 6.56 -8.58 -15.33
C VAL A 103 5.63 -9.30 -14.35
N SER A 104 5.69 -10.64 -14.29
CA SER A 104 4.83 -11.43 -13.42
C SER A 104 5.33 -11.43 -11.98
N TRP A 105 4.40 -11.27 -11.03
CA TRP A 105 4.69 -11.51 -9.61
C TRP A 105 4.37 -12.96 -9.26
N ASP A 106 5.34 -13.84 -9.50
CA ASP A 106 5.28 -15.27 -9.20
C ASP A 106 6.50 -15.67 -8.36
N PRO A 107 6.32 -15.94 -7.05
CA PRO A 107 7.42 -16.35 -6.16
C PRO A 107 8.10 -17.65 -6.60
N ASP A 108 7.36 -18.58 -7.22
CA ASP A 108 7.85 -19.93 -7.50
C ASP A 108 8.90 -19.95 -8.62
N ASN A 109 8.76 -19.05 -9.59
CA ASN A 109 9.67 -18.95 -10.75
C ASN A 109 10.59 -17.72 -10.70
N HIS A 110 10.54 -16.94 -9.61
CA HIS A 110 11.20 -15.64 -9.52
C HIS A 110 12.71 -15.71 -9.80
N GLN A 111 13.39 -16.72 -9.25
CA GLN A 111 14.83 -16.86 -9.33
C GLN A 111 15.32 -17.16 -10.76
N GLU A 112 14.62 -18.04 -11.47
CA GLU A 112 14.95 -18.43 -12.84
C GLU A 112 14.75 -17.26 -13.81
N VAL A 113 13.61 -16.56 -13.68
CA VAL A 113 13.31 -15.37 -14.48
C VAL A 113 14.35 -14.27 -14.26
N MET A 114 14.70 -13.98 -13.01
CA MET A 114 15.72 -12.97 -12.69
C MET A 114 17.10 -13.35 -13.23
N THR A 115 17.49 -14.62 -13.11
CA THR A 115 18.78 -15.10 -13.63
C THR A 115 18.84 -14.99 -15.15
N THR A 116 17.74 -15.31 -15.84
CA THR A 116 17.62 -15.16 -17.30
C THR A 116 17.75 -13.69 -17.73
N ALA A 117 17.07 -12.78 -17.03
CA ALA A 117 17.15 -11.35 -17.32
C ALA A 117 18.56 -10.78 -17.06
N GLN A 118 19.18 -11.15 -15.94
CA GLN A 118 20.55 -10.76 -15.59
C GLN A 118 21.57 -11.23 -16.64
N LYS A 119 21.46 -12.49 -17.08
CA LYS A 119 22.32 -13.05 -18.13
C LYS A 119 22.21 -12.26 -19.42
N GLU A 120 21.00 -11.86 -19.81
CA GLU A 120 20.77 -11.11 -21.04
C GLU A 120 21.36 -9.69 -20.97
N ILE A 121 21.20 -9.00 -19.83
CA ILE A 121 21.84 -7.70 -19.60
C ILE A 121 23.37 -7.84 -19.69
N ALA A 122 23.94 -8.85 -19.03
CA ALA A 122 25.38 -9.09 -19.05
C ALA A 122 25.91 -9.42 -20.46
N ARG A 123 25.13 -10.17 -21.26
CA ARG A 123 25.44 -10.47 -22.66
C ARG A 123 25.53 -9.21 -23.51
N CYS A 124 24.55 -8.31 -23.41
CA CYS A 124 24.55 -7.04 -24.15
C CYS A 124 25.74 -6.15 -23.74
N LEU A 125 26.03 -6.06 -22.44
CA LEU A 125 27.18 -5.32 -21.93
C LEU A 125 28.50 -5.89 -22.46
N ALA A 126 28.70 -7.21 -22.42
CA ALA A 126 29.90 -7.86 -22.94
C ALA A 126 30.09 -7.61 -24.44
N TRP A 127 29.03 -7.72 -25.24
CA TRP A 127 29.09 -7.41 -26.67
C TRP A 127 29.39 -5.94 -26.97
N SER A 128 28.91 -5.00 -26.16
CA SER A 128 29.27 -3.58 -26.31
C SER A 128 30.76 -3.31 -26.05
N ARG A 129 31.42 -4.23 -25.34
CA ARG A 129 32.82 -4.14 -24.90
C ARG A 129 33.75 -5.08 -25.67
N ASN A 130 33.25 -5.83 -26.65
CA ASN A 130 33.97 -6.89 -27.36
C ASN A 130 34.55 -7.97 -26.42
N GLU A 131 33.84 -8.26 -25.33
CA GLU A 131 34.19 -9.28 -24.34
C GLU A 131 33.28 -10.52 -24.50
N THR A 132 33.73 -11.68 -24.02
CA THR A 132 32.90 -12.89 -23.95
C THR A 132 31.87 -12.76 -22.82
N PRO A 133 30.57 -13.01 -23.08
CA PRO A 133 29.55 -12.97 -22.03
C PRO A 133 29.84 -13.92 -20.87
N PRO A 134 29.64 -13.49 -19.61
CA PRO A 134 29.77 -14.36 -18.45
C PRO A 134 28.72 -15.49 -18.50
N SER A 135 29.08 -16.66 -17.95
CA SER A 135 28.30 -17.89 -18.12
C SER A 135 27.70 -18.41 -16.81
N THR A 136 28.42 -18.26 -15.69
CA THR A 136 27.97 -18.70 -14.37
C THR A 136 27.23 -17.57 -13.63
N ARG A 137 26.44 -17.93 -12.61
CA ARG A 137 25.65 -16.94 -11.85
C ARG A 137 26.56 -15.94 -11.12
N GLU A 138 27.66 -16.44 -10.58
CA GLU A 138 28.66 -15.67 -9.85
C GLU A 138 29.37 -14.70 -10.79
N GLU A 139 29.78 -15.16 -11.98
CA GLU A 139 30.35 -14.32 -13.03
C GLU A 139 29.37 -13.24 -13.49
N ILE A 140 28.11 -13.60 -13.77
CA ILE A 140 27.08 -12.66 -14.19
C ILE A 140 26.88 -11.57 -13.13
N THR A 141 26.79 -11.96 -11.86
CA THR A 141 26.62 -11.01 -10.74
C THR A 141 27.81 -10.05 -10.64
N ALA A 142 29.04 -10.57 -10.66
CA ALA A 142 30.25 -9.76 -10.61
C ALA A 142 30.37 -8.83 -11.84
N TYR A 143 29.99 -9.33 -13.02
CA TYR A 143 30.03 -8.56 -14.26
C TYR A 143 29.05 -7.39 -14.24
N LEU A 144 27.80 -7.64 -13.80
CA LEU A 144 26.79 -6.59 -13.66
C LEU A 144 27.20 -5.54 -12.63
N GLN A 145 27.74 -5.94 -11.48
CA GLN A 145 28.23 -5.00 -10.47
C GLN A 145 29.36 -4.10 -10.98
N LYS A 146 30.20 -4.62 -11.89
CA LYS A 146 31.35 -3.90 -12.44
C LYS A 146 30.98 -2.99 -13.60
N TYR A 147 30.07 -3.42 -14.49
CA TYR A 147 29.87 -2.78 -15.79
C TYR A 147 28.45 -2.28 -16.05
N ALA A 148 27.43 -2.73 -15.30
CA ALA A 148 26.08 -2.22 -15.51
C ALA A 148 25.97 -0.79 -14.97
N PRO A 149 25.30 0.12 -15.70
CA PRO A 149 25.11 1.49 -15.23
C PRO A 149 24.22 1.51 -13.97
N PRO A 150 24.51 2.38 -13.00
CA PRO A 150 23.67 2.52 -11.82
C PRO A 150 22.31 3.12 -12.18
N VAL A 151 21.27 2.73 -11.45
CA VAL A 151 19.93 3.29 -11.54
C VAL A 151 19.74 4.33 -10.44
N TYR A 152 19.44 5.57 -10.83
CA TYR A 152 19.12 6.64 -9.89
C TYR A 152 17.64 7.04 -10.02
N ASP A 153 16.90 6.96 -8.91
CA ASP A 153 15.52 7.40 -8.81
C ASP A 153 15.40 8.50 -7.73
N PRO A 154 15.45 9.79 -8.11
CA PRO A 154 15.46 10.88 -7.15
C PRO A 154 14.13 11.11 -6.43
N PHE A 155 13.06 10.43 -6.87
CA PHE A 155 11.69 10.55 -6.35
C PHE A 155 11.06 9.16 -6.18
N CYS A 156 11.75 8.31 -5.42
CA CYS A 156 11.49 6.87 -5.44
C CYS A 156 10.18 6.46 -4.77
N GLY A 157 9.58 7.32 -3.94
CA GLY A 157 8.34 7.03 -3.23
C GLY A 157 8.44 5.71 -2.47
N GLY A 158 7.56 4.76 -2.81
CA GLY A 158 7.55 3.42 -2.23
C GLY A 158 8.66 2.47 -2.72
N GLY A 159 9.63 2.92 -3.53
CA GLY A 159 10.84 2.16 -3.85
C GLY A 159 10.73 1.12 -4.98
N SER A 160 9.70 1.19 -5.84
CA SER A 160 9.49 0.17 -6.90
C SER A 160 10.63 0.10 -7.92
N ILE A 161 11.19 1.24 -8.37
CA ILE A 161 12.29 1.27 -9.33
C ILE A 161 13.59 0.74 -8.68
N PRO A 162 14.02 1.24 -7.50
CA PRO A 162 15.17 0.67 -6.81
C PRO A 162 15.06 -0.84 -6.54
N LEU A 163 13.87 -1.32 -6.15
CA LEU A 163 13.64 -2.75 -5.93
C LEU A 163 13.77 -3.56 -7.22
N ALA A 164 13.21 -3.08 -8.33
CA ALA A 164 13.34 -3.74 -9.62
C ALA A 164 14.80 -3.76 -10.11
N ALA A 165 15.52 -2.64 -9.95
CA ALA A 165 16.92 -2.51 -10.32
C ALA A 165 17.82 -3.49 -9.54
N GLN A 166 17.63 -3.59 -8.23
CA GLN A 166 18.35 -4.55 -7.40
C GLN A 166 18.07 -6.00 -7.82
N GLY A 167 16.81 -6.32 -8.15
CA GLY A 167 16.44 -7.64 -8.67
C GLY A 167 17.16 -8.00 -9.98
N LEU A 168 17.40 -7.01 -10.84
CA LEU A 168 18.17 -7.15 -12.08
C LEU A 168 19.70 -7.12 -11.88
N GLY A 169 20.19 -7.10 -10.63
CA GLY A 169 21.62 -7.08 -10.31
C GLY A 169 22.29 -5.72 -10.49
N LEU A 170 21.50 -4.64 -10.62
CA LEU A 170 22.00 -3.28 -10.84
C LEU A 170 22.24 -2.58 -9.50
N ALA A 171 23.26 -1.70 -9.46
CA ALA A 171 23.39 -0.73 -8.39
C ALA A 171 22.19 0.24 -8.42
N ALA A 172 21.48 0.39 -7.31
CA ALA A 172 20.27 1.18 -7.22
C ALA A 172 20.39 2.25 -6.13
N HIS A 173 20.13 3.49 -6.50
CA HIS A 173 20.15 4.65 -5.62
C HIS A 173 18.79 5.34 -5.68
N GLY A 174 18.11 5.41 -4.53
CA GLY A 174 16.82 6.08 -4.42
C GLY A 174 16.89 7.23 -3.42
N SER A 175 16.20 8.33 -3.71
CA SER A 175 15.93 9.41 -2.74
C SER A 175 14.47 9.82 -2.76
N ASP A 176 14.02 10.39 -1.65
CA ASP A 176 12.71 11.03 -1.54
C ASP A 176 12.76 12.08 -0.43
N ILE A 177 11.97 13.15 -0.54
CA ILE A 177 11.84 14.17 0.51
C ILE A 177 10.96 13.68 1.67
N ASN A 178 10.04 12.75 1.40
CA ASN A 178 9.14 12.23 2.40
C ASN A 178 9.84 11.15 3.25
N PRO A 179 10.00 11.35 4.57
CA PRO A 179 10.70 10.38 5.42
C PRO A 179 10.01 9.01 5.46
N VAL A 180 8.69 8.95 5.25
CA VAL A 180 7.94 7.69 5.16
C VAL A 180 8.31 6.93 3.87
N ALA A 181 8.42 7.62 2.73
CA ALA A 181 8.90 7.02 1.48
C ALA A 181 10.30 6.45 1.63
N VAL A 182 11.21 7.23 2.23
CA VAL A 182 12.58 6.81 2.52
C VAL A 182 12.58 5.55 3.37
N LEU A 183 11.82 5.52 4.47
CA LEU A 183 11.75 4.36 5.35
C LEU A 183 11.22 3.11 4.63
N ILE A 184 10.15 3.24 3.83
CA ILE A 184 9.60 2.13 3.04
C ILE A 184 10.64 1.60 2.05
N THR A 185 11.31 2.50 1.32
CA THR A 185 12.34 2.12 0.35
C THR A 185 13.51 1.40 1.02
N LYS A 186 13.98 1.90 2.17
CA LYS A 186 15.03 1.24 2.96
C LYS A 186 14.60 -0.15 3.45
N ALA A 187 13.35 -0.29 3.91
CA ALA A 187 12.80 -1.56 4.34
C ALA A 187 12.70 -2.60 3.22
N LEU A 188 12.49 -2.14 1.97
CA LEU A 188 12.41 -3.02 0.81
C LEU A 188 13.77 -3.38 0.21
N VAL A 189 14.69 -2.41 0.09
CA VAL A 189 15.88 -2.54 -0.76
C VAL A 189 17.18 -2.61 0.02
N GLU A 190 17.28 -1.95 1.18
CA GLU A 190 18.53 -1.83 1.91
C GLU A 190 18.64 -2.77 3.11
N ILE A 191 17.56 -2.91 3.88
CA ILE A 191 17.56 -3.71 5.10
C ILE A 191 17.68 -5.21 4.78
N PRO A 192 16.84 -5.83 3.93
CA PRO A 192 16.88 -7.29 3.74
C PRO A 192 18.24 -7.85 3.27
N PRO A 193 18.97 -7.22 2.33
CA PRO A 193 20.29 -7.70 1.92
C PRO A 193 21.36 -7.64 3.03
N LYS A 194 21.29 -6.65 3.94
CA LYS A 194 22.24 -6.53 5.07
C LYS A 194 22.16 -7.71 6.04
N PHE A 195 21.00 -8.36 6.11
CA PHE A 195 20.74 -9.52 6.97
C PHE A 195 20.67 -10.84 6.19
N LYS A 196 21.14 -10.87 4.94
CA LYS A 196 21.12 -12.07 4.11
C LYS A 196 21.95 -13.18 4.75
N HIS A 197 21.35 -14.36 4.90
CA HIS A 197 21.95 -15.55 5.52
C HIS A 197 22.33 -15.41 6.99
N LEU A 198 21.97 -14.31 7.65
CA LEU A 198 22.23 -14.14 9.07
C LEU A 198 21.16 -14.84 9.91
N ALA A 199 21.59 -15.39 11.04
CA ALA A 199 20.70 -15.95 12.05
C ALA A 199 19.89 -14.83 12.73
N PRO A 200 18.66 -15.13 13.19
CA PRO A 200 17.88 -14.19 13.98
C PRO A 200 18.58 -13.87 15.31
N VAL A 201 18.36 -12.65 15.82
CA VAL A 201 18.88 -12.23 17.13
C VAL A 201 17.89 -12.51 18.27
N ASN A 202 16.62 -12.80 17.97
CA ASN A 202 15.62 -13.05 18.99
C ASN A 202 15.86 -14.40 19.73
N PRO A 203 15.66 -14.43 21.05
CA PRO A 203 16.01 -15.58 21.88
C PRO A 203 15.14 -16.82 21.58
N ASP A 204 13.91 -16.65 21.13
CA ASP A 204 13.00 -17.76 20.86
C ASP A 204 13.48 -18.59 19.67
N SER A 205 13.82 -17.92 18.55
CA SER A 205 14.32 -18.60 17.36
C SER A 205 15.69 -19.22 17.60
N GLN A 206 16.58 -18.55 18.34
CA GLN A 206 17.90 -19.11 18.67
C GLN A 206 17.81 -20.40 19.50
N ASN A 207 16.84 -20.48 20.42
CA ASN A 207 16.67 -21.66 21.29
C ASN A 207 15.85 -22.78 20.64
N LYS A 208 14.83 -22.44 19.83
CA LYS A 208 13.86 -23.40 19.27
C LYS A 208 14.27 -23.93 17.90
N LEU A 209 14.82 -23.09 17.04
CA LEU A 209 15.20 -23.47 15.68
C LEU A 209 16.69 -23.78 15.67
N LYS A 210 17.03 -25.04 15.97
CA LYS A 210 18.41 -25.57 15.83
C LYS A 210 18.75 -25.79 14.36
N THR A 211 18.61 -24.76 13.56
CA THR A 211 18.92 -24.78 12.14
C THR A 211 20.38 -24.35 11.96
N ALA A 212 21.17 -25.20 11.30
CA ALA A 212 22.59 -24.93 11.04
C ALA A 212 22.82 -23.76 10.05
N GLN A 213 21.84 -23.47 9.20
CA GLN A 213 21.98 -22.47 8.13
C GLN A 213 20.68 -21.73 7.81
N TRP A 214 20.78 -20.40 7.73
CA TRP A 214 19.68 -19.51 7.37
C TRP A 214 19.81 -19.07 5.91
N TYR A 215 18.69 -19.06 5.19
CA TYR A 215 18.68 -18.71 3.77
C TYR A 215 17.99 -17.37 3.54
N ASN A 216 18.57 -16.55 2.65
CA ASN A 216 18.03 -15.24 2.28
C ASN A 216 17.72 -14.40 3.53
N SER A 217 16.53 -13.81 3.63
CA SER A 217 16.12 -12.97 4.77
C SER A 217 15.29 -13.73 5.81
N GLN A 218 15.41 -15.05 5.92
CA GLN A 218 14.64 -15.85 6.89
C GLN A 218 14.90 -15.43 8.34
N GLY A 219 16.16 -15.22 8.74
CA GLY A 219 16.47 -14.78 10.11
C GLY A 219 15.84 -13.42 10.43
N LEU A 220 15.98 -12.44 9.54
CA LEU A 220 15.31 -11.15 9.66
C LEU A 220 13.78 -11.29 9.77
N ALA A 221 13.17 -12.19 8.98
CA ALA A 221 11.73 -12.42 9.02
C ALA A 221 11.28 -12.95 10.39
N GLU A 222 12.06 -13.84 11.02
CA GLU A 222 11.78 -14.30 12.39
C GLU A 222 11.88 -13.16 13.41
N ASP A 223 12.92 -12.33 13.32
CA ASP A 223 13.07 -11.17 14.21
C ASP A 223 11.92 -10.17 14.07
N VAL A 224 11.50 -9.87 12.83
CA VAL A 224 10.34 -8.99 12.58
C VAL A 224 9.07 -9.57 13.21
N ARG A 225 8.84 -10.88 13.09
CA ARG A 225 7.67 -11.52 13.74
C ARG A 225 7.77 -11.45 15.25
N TYR A 226 8.92 -11.79 15.83
CA TYR A 226 9.11 -11.80 17.27
C TYR A 226 8.96 -10.42 17.89
N TYR A 227 9.75 -9.44 17.42
CA TYR A 227 9.71 -8.09 17.96
C TYR A 227 8.41 -7.36 17.60
N GLY A 228 7.78 -7.69 16.47
CA GLY A 228 6.43 -7.23 16.14
C GLY A 228 5.39 -7.68 17.18
N GLN A 229 5.43 -8.96 17.56
CA GLN A 229 4.55 -9.48 18.61
C GLN A 229 4.86 -8.88 19.98
N TRP A 230 6.15 -8.73 20.32
CA TRP A 230 6.56 -8.08 21.57
C TRP A 230 6.08 -6.62 21.64
N MET A 231 6.29 -5.84 20.58
CA MET A 231 5.82 -4.45 20.50
C MET A 231 4.30 -4.37 20.64
N ARG A 232 3.55 -5.27 19.99
CA ARG A 232 2.10 -5.35 20.13
C ARG A 232 1.69 -5.60 21.58
N LYS A 233 2.34 -6.55 22.28
CA LYS A 233 2.08 -6.83 23.70
C LYS A 233 2.35 -5.60 24.57
N GLN A 234 3.49 -4.93 24.34
CA GLN A 234 3.85 -3.70 25.06
C GLN A 234 2.84 -2.57 24.82
N ALA A 235 2.38 -2.40 23.58
CA ALA A 235 1.34 -1.42 23.26
C ALA A 235 0.03 -1.72 23.98
N ILE A 236 -0.45 -2.98 23.94
CA ILE A 236 -1.66 -3.38 24.66
C ILE A 236 -1.53 -3.12 26.17
N GLN A 237 -0.38 -3.45 26.76
CA GLN A 237 -0.16 -3.23 28.20
C GLN A 237 -0.17 -1.74 28.57
N ARG A 238 0.47 -0.89 27.76
CA ARG A 238 0.65 0.54 28.08
C ARG A 238 -0.59 1.38 27.77
N ILE A 239 -1.20 1.15 26.62
CA ILE A 239 -2.28 2.00 26.08
C ILE A 239 -3.58 1.25 25.79
N GLY A 240 -3.62 -0.08 25.91
CA GLY A 240 -4.81 -0.88 25.54
C GLY A 240 -6.07 -0.50 26.32
N LYS A 241 -5.94 -0.01 27.57
CA LYS A 241 -7.06 0.54 28.36
C LYS A 241 -7.76 1.74 27.69
N LEU A 242 -7.08 2.43 26.77
CA LEU A 242 -7.65 3.55 25.99
C LEU A 242 -8.47 3.07 24.78
N TYR A 243 -8.48 1.76 24.51
CA TYR A 243 -9.16 1.14 23.37
C TYR A 243 -10.08 0.02 23.88
N PRO A 244 -11.15 0.36 24.65
CA PRO A 244 -12.08 -0.64 25.16
C PRO A 244 -12.74 -1.42 24.03
N GLN A 245 -13.14 -2.65 24.34
CA GLN A 245 -13.97 -3.45 23.44
C GLN A 245 -15.41 -2.94 23.46
N VAL A 246 -16.15 -3.27 22.41
CA VAL A 246 -17.56 -2.89 22.27
C VAL A 246 -18.43 -4.13 22.18
N ASN A 247 -19.64 -4.06 22.73
CA ASN A 247 -20.61 -5.15 22.63
C ASN A 247 -21.23 -5.16 21.23
N LEU A 248 -21.20 -6.32 20.59
CA LEU A 248 -21.81 -6.56 19.29
C LEU A 248 -23.32 -6.72 19.43
N PRO A 249 -24.11 -6.14 18.50
CA PRO A 249 -25.54 -6.41 18.41
C PRO A 249 -25.85 -7.90 18.20
N PRO A 250 -27.06 -8.37 18.57
CA PRO A 250 -27.47 -9.75 18.36
C PRO A 250 -27.32 -10.24 16.92
N GLU A 251 -27.61 -9.39 15.92
CA GLU A 251 -27.44 -9.72 14.50
C GLU A 251 -25.98 -10.00 14.08
N HIS A 252 -25.01 -9.70 14.95
CA HIS A 252 -23.59 -9.88 14.71
C HIS A 252 -22.93 -10.91 15.64
N GLY A 253 -23.75 -11.74 16.31
CA GLY A 253 -23.30 -12.92 17.05
C GLY A 253 -23.25 -12.76 18.57
N ASN A 254 -23.62 -11.60 19.10
CA ASN A 254 -23.47 -11.22 20.52
C ASN A 254 -22.00 -11.31 21.02
N GLY A 255 -21.71 -10.65 22.15
CA GLY A 255 -20.37 -10.65 22.77
C GLY A 255 -19.52 -9.43 22.43
N SER A 256 -18.26 -9.42 22.85
CA SER A 256 -17.39 -8.23 22.73
C SER A 256 -16.47 -8.32 21.51
N ALA A 257 -16.25 -7.19 20.84
CA ALA A 257 -15.39 -7.07 19.68
C ALA A 257 -14.35 -5.97 19.84
N THR A 258 -13.23 -6.14 19.13
CA THR A 258 -12.17 -5.14 19.05
C THR A 258 -12.64 -3.97 18.20
N VAL A 259 -12.54 -2.75 18.74
CA VAL A 259 -12.77 -1.53 17.96
C VAL A 259 -11.58 -1.26 17.04
N ILE A 260 -11.86 -1.05 15.76
CA ILE A 260 -10.85 -0.79 14.72
C ILE A 260 -10.83 0.67 14.27
N ALA A 261 -11.92 1.42 14.48
CA ALA A 261 -11.96 2.86 14.22
C ALA A 261 -13.08 3.56 15.01
N TRP A 262 -12.88 4.86 15.26
CA TRP A 262 -13.91 5.78 15.73
C TRP A 262 -14.11 6.87 14.68
N LEU A 263 -15.36 7.21 14.41
CA LEU A 263 -15.72 8.25 13.45
C LEU A 263 -16.25 9.47 14.21
N TRP A 264 -15.47 10.54 14.19
CA TRP A 264 -15.76 11.79 14.90
C TRP A 264 -16.08 12.91 13.89
N GLY A 265 -17.11 13.69 14.19
CA GLY A 265 -17.41 14.94 13.49
C GLY A 265 -16.87 16.12 14.28
N ARG A 266 -16.27 17.11 13.60
CA ARG A 266 -16.00 18.42 14.23
C ARG A 266 -17.31 19.13 14.48
N THR A 267 -17.39 19.90 15.56
CA THR A 267 -18.62 20.62 15.97
C THR A 267 -18.32 22.08 16.24
N VAL A 268 -19.25 22.96 15.89
CA VAL A 268 -19.19 24.39 16.20
C VAL A 268 -20.54 24.88 16.69
N LYS A 269 -20.54 25.97 17.47
CA LYS A 269 -21.78 26.60 17.91
C LYS A 269 -22.52 27.24 16.73
N CYS A 270 -23.80 26.96 16.61
CA CYS A 270 -24.68 27.62 15.66
C CYS A 270 -24.73 29.14 15.95
N PRO A 271 -24.54 30.01 14.94
CA PRO A 271 -24.54 31.46 15.14
C PRO A 271 -25.94 32.03 15.40
N ASN A 272 -27.01 31.28 15.09
CA ASN A 272 -28.38 31.68 15.39
C ASN A 272 -28.60 31.68 16.92
N PRO A 273 -28.82 32.84 17.55
CA PRO A 273 -28.96 32.94 19.02
C PRO A 273 -30.15 32.13 19.57
N GLY A 274 -31.23 31.97 18.78
CA GLY A 274 -32.39 31.16 19.17
C GLY A 274 -32.13 29.64 19.12
N CYS A 275 -31.07 29.21 18.42
CA CYS A 275 -30.68 27.81 18.32
C CYS A 275 -29.52 27.50 19.26
N GLY A 276 -28.34 28.10 19.04
CA GLY A 276 -27.15 27.88 19.85
C GLY A 276 -26.61 26.44 19.92
N ALA A 277 -27.19 25.49 19.17
CA ALA A 277 -26.78 24.09 19.18
C ALA A 277 -25.32 23.91 18.75
N GLN A 278 -24.66 22.89 19.32
CA GLN A 278 -23.35 22.43 18.84
C GLN A 278 -23.55 21.58 17.58
N MET A 279 -23.47 22.21 16.41
CA MET A 279 -23.77 21.56 15.15
C MET A 279 -22.56 20.80 14.58
N PRO A 280 -22.74 19.56 14.09
CA PRO A 280 -21.67 18.79 13.46
C PRO A 280 -21.33 19.37 12.08
N LEU A 281 -20.06 19.28 11.70
CA LEU A 281 -19.50 19.66 10.42
C LEU A 281 -19.07 18.39 9.68
N VAL A 282 -20.00 17.81 8.92
CA VAL A 282 -19.88 16.47 8.34
C VAL A 282 -20.25 16.55 6.86
N SER A 283 -19.40 16.04 5.97
CA SER A 283 -19.68 16.00 4.53
C SER A 283 -20.61 14.85 4.13
N SER A 284 -20.65 13.77 4.90
CA SER A 284 -21.57 12.65 4.70
C SER A 284 -21.79 11.86 5.98
N PHE A 285 -23.04 11.49 6.25
CA PHE A 285 -23.41 10.56 7.33
C PHE A 285 -23.33 9.08 6.91
N LYS A 286 -23.04 8.80 5.63
CA LYS A 286 -22.92 7.42 5.12
C LYS A 286 -21.65 6.76 5.67
N LEU A 287 -21.81 5.62 6.33
CA LEU A 287 -20.71 4.80 6.86
C LEU A 287 -20.32 3.68 5.89
N SER A 288 -21.31 3.08 5.21
CA SER A 288 -21.11 2.07 4.19
C SER A 288 -22.12 2.27 3.06
N THR A 289 -21.63 2.28 1.83
CA THR A 289 -22.44 2.38 0.60
C THR A 289 -22.50 1.06 -0.17
N LYS A 290 -21.98 -0.03 0.41
CA LYS A 290 -21.95 -1.32 -0.25
C LYS A 290 -23.36 -1.91 -0.28
N LYS A 291 -23.84 -2.26 -1.48
CA LYS A 291 -25.16 -2.87 -1.66
C LYS A 291 -25.38 -4.08 -0.75
N GLY A 292 -26.47 -4.08 0.00
CA GLY A 292 -26.83 -5.12 0.97
C GLY A 292 -26.05 -5.06 2.30
N LYS A 293 -25.22 -4.04 2.50
CA LYS A 293 -24.43 -3.76 3.71
C LYS A 293 -24.36 -2.27 3.98
N GLU A 294 -25.44 -1.54 3.67
CA GLU A 294 -25.56 -0.12 3.87
C GLU A 294 -25.63 0.21 5.37
N ALA A 295 -24.95 1.29 5.75
CA ALA A 295 -24.93 1.78 7.13
C ALA A 295 -24.73 3.30 7.15
N TRP A 296 -25.35 3.99 8.11
CA TRP A 296 -25.20 5.43 8.30
C TRP A 296 -25.33 5.85 9.77
N ALA A 297 -24.78 7.02 10.10
CA ALA A 297 -24.96 7.65 11.41
C ALA A 297 -26.14 8.63 11.35
N GLU A 298 -27.26 8.24 11.95
CA GLU A 298 -28.49 9.05 12.01
C GLU A 298 -28.39 10.10 13.14
N PRO A 299 -28.47 11.41 12.83
CA PRO A 299 -28.54 12.44 13.86
C PRO A 299 -29.90 12.44 14.56
N VAL A 300 -29.90 12.30 15.87
CA VAL A 300 -31.10 12.39 16.72
C VAL A 300 -31.07 13.73 17.45
N ILE A 301 -32.07 14.57 17.20
CA ILE A 301 -32.13 15.94 17.75
C ILE A 301 -33.08 15.97 18.95
N ASN A 302 -32.53 16.16 20.15
CA ASN A 302 -33.32 16.42 21.34
C ASN A 302 -33.66 17.92 21.44
N ARG A 303 -34.89 18.26 21.03
CA ARG A 303 -35.44 19.63 21.07
C ARG A 303 -36.05 20.02 22.42
N SER A 304 -36.10 19.11 23.40
CA SER A 304 -36.58 19.44 24.76
C SER A 304 -35.54 20.21 25.58
N GLN A 305 -34.28 20.23 25.13
CA GLN A 305 -33.19 20.96 25.75
C GLN A 305 -32.91 22.27 24.98
N GLN A 306 -32.47 23.30 25.71
CA GLN A 306 -32.07 24.59 25.13
C GLN A 306 -30.62 24.92 25.57
N PRO A 307 -29.64 24.96 24.65
CA PRO A 307 -29.78 24.71 23.20
C PRO A 307 -30.11 23.25 22.87
N PRO A 308 -30.69 22.95 21.69
CA PRO A 308 -30.95 21.58 21.26
C PRO A 308 -29.67 20.74 21.25
N VAL A 309 -29.78 19.51 21.75
CA VAL A 309 -28.67 18.55 21.78
C VAL A 309 -28.82 17.54 20.66
N ILE A 310 -27.73 17.33 19.93
CA ILE A 310 -27.64 16.37 18.84
C ILE A 310 -26.91 15.15 19.37
N THR A 311 -27.42 13.95 19.11
CA THR A 311 -26.71 12.67 19.31
C THR A 311 -26.74 11.88 18.00
N PHE A 312 -26.06 10.74 17.94
CA PHE A 312 -26.06 9.88 16.76
C PHE A 312 -26.48 8.46 17.10
N GLN A 313 -27.21 7.83 16.18
CA GLN A 313 -27.55 6.41 16.23
C GLN A 313 -27.14 5.76 14.90
N VAL A 314 -26.41 4.64 14.95
CA VAL A 314 -26.13 3.89 13.73
C VAL A 314 -27.39 3.16 13.27
N LYS A 315 -27.67 3.25 11.97
CA LYS A 315 -28.71 2.48 11.27
C LYS A 315 -28.05 1.65 10.18
N THR A 316 -28.62 0.47 9.94
CA THR A 316 -28.15 -0.49 8.94
C THR A 316 -29.30 -1.05 8.13
N GLY A 317 -29.04 -1.47 6.90
CA GLY A 317 -30.06 -2.09 6.02
C GLY A 317 -30.71 -1.08 5.08
N GLN A 318 -31.98 -1.30 4.75
CA GLN A 318 -32.71 -0.44 3.81
C GLN A 318 -33.01 0.93 4.44
N GLY A 319 -32.55 1.98 3.78
CA GLY A 319 -32.81 3.36 4.15
C GLY A 319 -31.84 4.31 3.45
N GLU A 320 -32.08 5.61 3.60
CA GLU A 320 -31.22 6.65 3.06
C GLU A 320 -30.61 7.45 4.20
N ALA A 321 -29.29 7.62 4.14
CA ALA A 321 -28.60 8.51 5.06
C ALA A 321 -29.00 9.96 4.80
N PRO A 322 -29.19 10.78 5.85
CA PRO A 322 -29.42 12.21 5.69
C PRO A 322 -28.24 12.89 4.99
N GLU A 323 -28.50 14.05 4.40
CA GLU A 323 -27.46 14.86 3.79
C GLU A 323 -26.47 15.36 4.84
N GLY A 324 -25.20 15.49 4.43
CA GLY A 324 -24.17 16.10 5.27
C GLY A 324 -24.50 17.56 5.59
N THR A 325 -23.97 18.07 6.69
CA THR A 325 -24.13 19.47 7.07
C THR A 325 -23.22 20.42 6.30
N MET A 326 -22.19 19.92 5.63
CA MET A 326 -21.21 20.72 4.89
C MET A 326 -21.50 20.75 3.39
N ASN A 327 -21.39 21.93 2.80
CA ASN A 327 -21.49 22.14 1.36
C ASN A 327 -20.40 23.10 0.85
N ARG A 328 -20.44 23.46 -0.44
CA ARG A 328 -19.45 24.36 -1.07
C ARG A 328 -19.48 25.80 -0.56
N LYS A 329 -20.52 26.22 0.16
CA LYS A 329 -20.72 27.59 0.66
C LYS A 329 -20.51 27.71 2.18
N GLY A 330 -20.47 26.60 2.92
CA GLY A 330 -20.32 26.59 4.37
C GLY A 330 -20.96 25.35 4.99
N ALA A 331 -21.63 25.54 6.12
CA ALA A 331 -22.44 24.52 6.78
C ALA A 331 -23.92 24.92 6.84
N VAL A 332 -24.80 23.97 7.13
CA VAL A 332 -26.20 24.21 7.49
C VAL A 332 -26.49 23.53 8.81
N CYS A 333 -27.03 24.28 9.77
CA CYS A 333 -27.37 23.73 11.08
C CYS A 333 -28.55 22.76 10.96
N ILE A 334 -28.37 21.49 11.33
CA ILE A 334 -29.45 20.48 11.27
C ILE A 334 -30.61 20.74 12.24
N CYS A 335 -30.43 21.56 13.28
CA CYS A 335 -31.51 21.88 14.22
C CYS A 335 -32.46 22.96 13.71
N CYS A 336 -31.91 24.02 13.10
CA CYS A 336 -32.64 25.25 12.77
C CYS A 336 -32.52 25.67 11.30
N HIS A 337 -31.80 24.89 10.48
CA HIS A 337 -31.56 25.12 9.06
C HIS A 337 -30.86 26.45 8.70
N THR A 338 -30.34 27.17 9.70
CA THR A 338 -29.56 28.38 9.47
C THR A 338 -28.29 28.04 8.68
N PRO A 339 -28.06 28.67 7.51
CA PRO A 339 -26.79 28.58 6.81
C PRO A 339 -25.69 29.27 7.60
N VAL A 340 -24.53 28.63 7.72
CA VAL A 340 -23.38 29.12 8.48
C VAL A 340 -22.19 29.24 7.54
N PRO A 341 -21.71 30.46 7.24
CA PRO A 341 -20.63 30.67 6.30
C PRO A 341 -19.29 30.16 6.86
N PHE A 342 -18.34 29.88 5.97
CA PHE A 342 -17.00 29.43 6.36
C PHE A 342 -16.27 30.39 7.29
N ASP A 343 -16.53 31.69 7.20
CA ASP A 343 -15.83 32.68 8.03
C ASP A 343 -16.17 32.51 9.51
N HIS A 344 -17.44 32.23 9.85
CA HIS A 344 -17.84 31.88 11.23
C HIS A 344 -17.14 30.60 11.69
N ILE A 345 -17.14 29.54 10.87
CA ILE A 345 -16.51 28.25 11.19
C ILE A 345 -15.00 28.42 11.43
N ARG A 346 -14.33 29.20 10.59
CA ARG A 346 -12.89 29.52 10.71
C ARG A 346 -12.61 30.36 11.95
N GLN A 347 -13.48 31.31 12.29
CA GLN A 347 -13.34 32.11 13.52
C GLN A 347 -13.49 31.24 14.77
N GLU A 348 -14.49 30.36 14.83
CA GLU A 348 -14.65 29.39 15.93
C GLU A 348 -13.42 28.47 16.05
N GLY A 349 -12.89 27.99 14.91
CA GLY A 349 -11.67 27.18 14.86
C GLY A 349 -10.43 27.94 15.36
N LYS A 350 -10.17 29.15 14.86
CA LYS A 350 -9.05 30.00 15.30
C LYS A 350 -9.13 30.38 16.78
N ALA A 351 -10.34 30.52 17.31
CA ALA A 351 -10.57 30.83 18.71
C ALA A 351 -10.59 29.60 19.62
N GLY A 352 -10.32 28.39 19.10
CA GLY A 352 -10.27 27.16 19.88
C GLY A 352 -11.62 26.67 20.41
N ARG A 353 -12.74 27.17 19.86
CA ARG A 353 -14.11 26.81 20.28
C ARG A 353 -14.70 25.63 19.51
N MET A 354 -13.99 25.13 18.51
CA MET A 354 -14.39 23.93 17.78
C MET A 354 -14.15 22.68 18.64
N THR A 355 -15.15 21.83 18.76
CA THR A 355 -15.06 20.57 19.52
C THR A 355 -15.19 19.36 18.59
N ALA A 356 -15.39 18.17 19.14
CA ALA A 356 -15.63 16.95 18.39
C ALA A 356 -16.70 16.10 19.06
N GLN A 357 -17.48 15.39 18.25
CA GLN A 357 -18.53 14.48 18.72
C GLN A 357 -18.43 13.13 18.02
N LEU A 358 -18.52 12.05 18.80
CA LEU A 358 -18.48 10.69 18.28
C LEU A 358 -19.78 10.39 17.53
N MET A 359 -19.66 9.94 16.29
CA MET A 359 -20.80 9.63 15.41
C MET A 359 -21.04 8.13 15.28
N ALA A 360 -19.97 7.34 15.25
CA ALA A 360 -20.04 5.88 15.15
C ALA A 360 -18.73 5.23 15.59
N ILE A 361 -18.86 3.98 16.06
CA ILE A 361 -17.77 3.08 16.38
C ILE A 361 -17.73 1.98 15.31
N VAL A 362 -16.54 1.64 14.83
CA VAL A 362 -16.34 0.55 13.86
C VAL A 362 -15.63 -0.60 14.56
N ALA A 363 -16.28 -1.76 14.62
CA ALA A 363 -15.77 -2.97 15.24
C ALA A 363 -15.39 -4.04 14.22
N GLU A 364 -14.45 -4.90 14.61
CA GLU A 364 -14.06 -6.10 13.87
C GLU A 364 -15.13 -7.19 14.03
N GLY A 365 -15.85 -7.50 12.95
CA GLY A 365 -16.73 -8.68 12.88
C GLY A 365 -16.07 -9.84 12.12
N GLN A 366 -16.64 -11.04 12.21
CA GLN A 366 -16.04 -12.28 11.68
C GLN A 366 -15.60 -12.23 10.21
N LYS A 367 -16.32 -11.51 9.34
CA LYS A 367 -16.01 -11.35 7.90
C LYS A 367 -16.32 -9.95 7.35
N GLN A 368 -16.63 -9.01 8.23
CA GLN A 368 -17.05 -7.67 7.84
C GLN A 368 -16.85 -6.69 9.00
N ARG A 369 -16.82 -5.41 8.66
CA ARG A 369 -16.90 -4.34 9.65
C ARG A 369 -18.33 -4.27 10.20
N VAL A 370 -18.44 -4.05 11.49
CA VAL A 370 -19.71 -3.77 12.16
C VAL A 370 -19.69 -2.31 12.59
N TYR A 371 -20.79 -1.60 12.35
CA TYR A 371 -20.95 -0.21 12.75
C TYR A 371 -21.88 -0.14 13.97
N ILE A 372 -21.46 0.60 14.99
CA ILE A 372 -22.13 0.66 16.29
C ILE A 372 -22.34 2.13 16.65
N SER A 373 -23.48 2.41 17.30
CA SER A 373 -23.78 3.74 17.83
C SER A 373 -22.69 4.20 18.81
N PRO A 374 -22.49 5.51 18.97
CA PRO A 374 -21.63 6.06 20.02
C PRO A 374 -22.01 5.53 21.39
N ASP A 375 -21.00 5.35 22.22
CA ASP A 375 -21.09 4.88 23.60
C ASP A 375 -20.33 5.89 24.48
N ASP A 376 -20.96 6.31 25.58
CA ASP A 376 -20.41 7.29 26.51
C ASP A 376 -19.09 6.83 27.13
N ASP A 377 -18.91 5.52 27.36
CA ASP A 377 -17.66 4.97 27.89
C ASP A 377 -16.50 5.23 26.92
N HIS A 378 -16.73 5.03 25.63
CA HIS A 378 -15.73 5.31 24.60
C HIS A 378 -15.44 6.82 24.47
N VAL A 379 -16.44 7.67 24.64
CA VAL A 379 -16.28 9.12 24.64
C VAL A 379 -15.44 9.57 25.84
N GLN A 380 -15.77 9.09 27.04
CA GLN A 380 -15.05 9.42 28.27
C GLN A 380 -13.60 8.94 28.21
N VAL A 381 -13.34 7.72 27.75
CA VAL A 381 -11.99 7.18 27.59
C VAL A 381 -11.17 8.05 26.62
N ALA A 382 -11.76 8.46 25.49
CA ALA A 382 -11.07 9.33 24.53
C ALA A 382 -10.69 10.68 25.16
N TRP A 383 -11.58 11.31 25.94
CA TRP A 383 -11.31 12.58 26.61
C TRP A 383 -10.40 12.46 27.84
N SER A 384 -10.28 11.26 28.42
CA SER A 384 -9.35 11.00 29.54
C SER A 384 -7.89 10.96 29.09
N ALA A 385 -7.64 10.79 27.79
CA ALA A 385 -6.29 10.68 27.26
C ALA A 385 -5.57 12.03 27.33
N GLN A 386 -4.53 12.12 28.17
CA GLN A 386 -3.65 13.28 28.27
C GLN A 386 -2.28 12.97 27.66
N PRO A 387 -2.05 13.29 26.38
CA PRO A 387 -0.75 13.06 25.78
C PRO A 387 0.30 13.98 26.40
N GLN A 388 1.40 13.40 26.88
CA GLN A 388 2.54 14.15 27.42
C GLN A 388 3.37 14.85 26.34
N TRP A 389 3.25 14.38 25.09
CA TRP A 389 3.92 14.94 23.93
C TRP A 389 2.90 15.24 22.84
N LYS A 390 3.01 16.42 22.22
CA LYS A 390 2.28 16.80 21.01
C LYS A 390 3.30 17.33 20.00
N PRO A 391 3.11 17.11 18.68
CA PRO A 391 3.89 17.81 17.68
C PRO A 391 3.69 19.33 17.85
N GLU A 392 4.76 20.10 17.66
CA GLU A 392 4.69 21.57 17.58
C GLU A 392 3.98 22.04 16.31
#